data_AF-A0A1X1NEX8-F1
#
_entry.id   AF-A0A1X1NEX8-F1
#
_cell.length_a   1.000
_cell.length_b   1.000
_cell.length_c   1.000
_cell.angle_alpha   90.00
_cell.angle_beta   90.00
_cell.angle_gamma   90.00
#
_symmetry.space_group_name_H-M   'P 1'
#
loop_
_entity.id
_entity.type
_entity.pdbx_description
1 polymer ?
#
loop_
_entity_poly.entity_id
_entity_poly.type
_entity_poly.pdbx_seq_one_letter_code
_entity_poly.pdbx_strand_id
1 'polypeptide(L)'
;MYSAIWWACTVVGLFVTTLCVRRARRQPRVFTWSIAAAFGICTLGVFFAVPAVESLATDITGVPNVAKLVAHFCAILWCASLQITMVDLAYRQDYLRTALIQRSFAALVWLCIMVPLFLATNGRDVEFTTEHVDNPRIASYLLIYLAYVLITCAELAFMCGRTAQRNWGTRPWTGWGFAMSSVAAALGVAYTISKGSYVLLYTLGHPWSLAVEQKMSPAFSGLATIFLFAGLTLPMLGGALRRWRGHEGARQEEESVSA
;
A
#
# COMPACT_ATOMS: atom_id res chain seq x y z
N MET A 1 6.23 11.07 21.19
CA MET A 1 5.01 10.25 21.08
C MET A 1 4.82 9.63 19.70
N TYR A 2 5.04 10.38 18.60
CA TYR A 2 4.94 9.85 17.22
C TYR A 2 5.83 8.63 16.94
N SER A 3 7.06 8.58 17.48
CA SER A 3 8.00 7.47 17.24
C SER A 3 7.48 6.11 17.72
N ALA A 4 6.74 6.05 18.82
CA ALA A 4 6.22 4.80 19.37
C ALA A 4 5.14 4.16 18.47
N ILE A 5 4.33 5.00 17.82
CA ILE A 5 3.28 4.54 16.89
C ILE A 5 3.93 3.89 15.66
N TRP A 6 4.96 4.52 15.09
CA TRP A 6 5.68 3.99 13.93
C TRP A 6 6.40 2.67 14.24
N TRP A 7 6.99 2.55 15.42
CA TRP A 7 7.59 1.29 15.88
C TRP A 7 6.53 0.19 16.07
N ALA A 8 5.39 0.50 16.69
CA ALA A 8 4.30 -0.45 16.85
C ALA A 8 3.76 -0.92 15.48
N CYS A 9 3.56 -0.01 14.52
CA CYS A 9 3.17 -0.35 13.15
C CYS A 9 4.19 -1.25 12.46
N THR A 10 5.49 -0.98 12.66
CA THR A 10 6.56 -1.82 12.09
C THR A 10 6.53 -3.24 12.65
N VAL A 11 6.37 -3.41 13.97
CA VAL A 11 6.29 -4.72 14.62
C VAL A 11 5.07 -5.50 14.13
N VAL A 12 3.90 -4.85 14.07
CA VAL A 12 2.67 -5.46 13.53
C VAL A 12 2.86 -5.85 12.06
N GLY A 13 3.47 -4.96 11.25
CA GLY A 13 3.77 -5.21 9.85
C GLY A 13 4.69 -6.42 9.65
N LEU A 14 5.75 -6.54 10.46
CA LEU A 14 6.66 -7.69 10.45
C LEU A 14 5.95 -8.99 10.82
N PHE A 15 5.10 -8.95 11.85
CA PHE A 15 4.32 -10.10 12.26
C PHE A 15 3.37 -10.58 11.14
N VAL A 16 2.59 -9.67 10.56
CA VAL A 16 1.67 -9.98 9.44
C VAL A 16 2.44 -10.49 8.23
N THR A 17 3.55 -9.84 7.87
CA THR A 17 4.42 -10.27 6.75
C THR A 17 4.93 -11.69 6.96
N THR A 18 5.39 -12.00 8.17
CA THR A 18 5.89 -13.34 8.52
C THR A 18 4.80 -14.40 8.38
N LEU A 19 3.58 -14.10 8.82
CA LEU A 19 2.42 -14.99 8.63
C LEU A 19 2.07 -15.19 7.15
N CYS A 20 2.10 -14.12 6.35
CA CYS A 20 1.84 -14.18 4.91
C CYS A 20 2.92 -14.98 4.18
N VAL A 21 4.21 -14.79 4.49
CA VAL A 21 5.32 -15.58 3.94
C VAL A 21 5.20 -17.06 4.33
N ARG A 22 4.89 -17.35 5.59
CA ARG A 22 4.63 -18.73 6.04
C ARG A 22 3.48 -19.37 5.26
N ARG A 23 2.40 -18.62 5.02
CA ARG A 23 1.27 -19.08 4.19
C ARG A 23 1.69 -19.30 2.74
N ALA A 24 2.47 -18.40 2.15
CA ALA A 24 2.97 -18.51 0.78
C ALA A 24 3.86 -19.74 0.60
N ARG A 25 4.71 -20.06 1.59
CA ARG A 25 5.52 -21.28 1.59
C ARG A 25 4.69 -22.56 1.66
N ARG A 26 3.57 -22.55 2.40
CA ARG A 26 2.68 -23.72 2.50
C ARG A 26 1.77 -23.91 1.28
N GLN A 27 1.43 -22.81 0.59
CA GLN A 27 0.56 -22.81 -0.59
C GLN A 27 1.13 -21.83 -1.63
N PRO A 28 2.13 -22.26 -2.42
CA PRO A 28 2.82 -21.39 -3.38
C PRO A 28 1.87 -21.07 -4.54
N ARG A 29 1.23 -19.91 -4.47
CA ARG A 29 0.43 -19.31 -5.53
C ARG A 29 0.89 -17.88 -5.74
N VAL A 30 0.65 -17.32 -6.92
CA VAL A 30 1.04 -15.93 -7.22
C VAL A 30 0.40 -14.99 -6.21
N PHE A 31 -0.90 -15.12 -5.95
CA PHE A 31 -1.62 -14.36 -4.92
C PHE A 31 -0.96 -14.39 -3.53
N THR A 32 -0.53 -15.55 -3.03
CA THR A 32 0.01 -15.66 -1.67
C THR A 32 1.39 -15.00 -1.55
N TRP A 33 2.18 -15.03 -2.63
CA TRP A 33 3.44 -14.30 -2.70
C TRP A 33 3.24 -12.81 -2.92
N SER A 34 2.31 -12.39 -3.78
CA SER A 34 2.02 -10.98 -4.04
C SER A 34 1.47 -10.26 -2.80
N ILE A 35 0.60 -10.91 -2.01
CA ILE A 35 0.11 -10.32 -0.76
C ILE A 35 1.21 -10.26 0.31
N ALA A 36 2.09 -11.27 0.39
CA ALA A 36 3.23 -11.26 1.29
C ALA A 36 4.24 -10.17 0.91
N ALA A 37 4.50 -9.99 -0.38
CA ALA A 37 5.31 -8.91 -0.91
C ALA A 37 4.68 -7.55 -0.59
N ALA A 38 3.38 -7.37 -0.81
CA ALA A 38 2.68 -6.13 -0.49
C ALA A 38 2.86 -5.74 0.99
N PHE A 39 2.65 -6.67 1.93
CA PHE A 39 2.85 -6.38 3.35
C PHE A 39 4.32 -6.13 3.72
N GLY A 40 5.25 -6.92 3.17
CA GLY A 40 6.67 -6.74 3.42
C GLY A 40 7.19 -5.39 2.92
N ILE A 41 6.81 -5.01 1.71
CA ILE A 41 7.17 -3.73 1.09
C ILE A 41 6.54 -2.56 1.87
N CYS A 42 5.26 -2.67 2.26
CA CYS A 42 4.61 -1.64 3.07
C CYS A 42 5.31 -1.47 4.43
N THR A 43 5.66 -2.57 5.08
CA THR A 43 6.41 -2.56 6.35
C THR A 43 7.78 -1.88 6.18
N LEU A 44 8.48 -2.16 5.09
CA LEU A 44 9.75 -1.52 4.77
C LEU A 44 9.57 0.00 4.58
N GLY A 45 8.56 0.43 3.83
CA GLY A 45 8.27 1.85 3.63
C GLY A 45 7.95 2.57 4.96
N VAL A 46 7.16 1.95 5.82
CA VAL A 46 6.84 2.47 7.17
C VAL A 46 8.09 2.55 8.06
N PHE A 47 8.98 1.55 7.99
CA PHE A 47 10.24 1.55 8.72
C PHE A 47 11.15 2.72 8.33
N PHE A 48 11.30 2.99 7.02
CA PHE A 48 12.08 4.13 6.53
C PHE A 48 11.41 5.49 6.81
N ALA A 49 10.12 5.53 7.13
CA ALA A 49 9.43 6.75 7.57
C ALA A 49 9.69 7.10 9.04
N VAL A 50 10.38 6.25 9.81
CA VAL A 50 10.77 6.54 11.19
C VAL A 50 11.91 7.57 11.18
N PRO A 51 11.79 8.72 11.88
CA PRO A 51 12.83 9.77 11.85
C PRO A 51 14.24 9.29 12.22
N ALA A 52 14.35 8.36 13.18
CA ALA A 52 15.63 7.77 13.57
C ALA A 52 16.25 6.87 12.48
N VAL A 53 15.42 6.24 11.65
CA VAL A 53 15.87 5.44 10.51
C VAL A 53 16.24 6.37 9.35
N GLU A 54 15.49 7.46 9.15
CA GLU A 54 15.81 8.49 8.16
C GLU A 54 17.18 9.14 8.43
N SER A 55 17.45 9.53 9.68
CA SER A 55 18.74 10.10 10.05
C SER A 55 19.87 9.09 9.85
N LEU A 56 19.69 7.86 10.33
CA LEU A 56 20.69 6.81 10.19
C LEU A 56 20.97 6.45 8.72
N ALA A 57 19.93 6.37 7.89
CA ALA A 57 20.09 6.07 6.46
C ALA A 57 20.85 7.20 5.75
N THR A 58 20.60 8.45 6.13
CA THR A 58 21.35 9.60 5.63
C THR A 58 22.81 9.55 6.07
N ASP A 59 23.08 9.24 7.34
CA ASP A 59 24.43 9.15 7.89
C ASP A 59 25.27 8.03 7.23
N ILE A 60 24.64 6.88 6.96
CA ILE A 60 25.32 5.73 6.34
C ILE A 60 25.55 5.94 4.84
N THR A 61 24.55 6.44 4.11
CA THR A 61 24.65 6.57 2.66
C THR A 61 25.34 7.85 2.21
N GLY A 62 25.38 8.86 3.08
CA GLY A 62 25.80 10.23 2.74
C GLY A 62 24.85 10.95 1.79
N VAL A 63 23.70 10.36 1.46
CA VAL A 63 22.71 10.90 0.52
C VAL A 63 21.52 11.44 1.32
N PRO A 64 21.29 12.77 1.33
CA PRO A 64 20.11 13.34 2.00
C PRO A 64 18.83 12.80 1.36
N ASN A 65 17.75 12.70 2.13
CA ASN A 65 16.43 12.23 1.69
C ASN A 65 16.37 10.79 1.14
N VAL A 66 17.40 9.96 1.31
CA VAL A 66 17.40 8.58 0.78
C VAL A 66 16.23 7.77 1.34
N ALA A 67 15.86 7.99 2.61
CA ALA A 67 14.74 7.31 3.24
C ALA A 67 13.39 7.65 2.58
N LYS A 68 13.19 8.90 2.15
CA LYS A 68 12.01 9.32 1.38
C LYS A 68 11.97 8.68 0.00
N LEU A 69 13.11 8.58 -0.69
CA LEU A 69 13.19 7.85 -1.96
C LEU A 69 12.79 6.38 -1.78
N VAL A 70 13.34 5.72 -0.77
CA VAL A 70 13.02 4.32 -0.44
C VAL A 70 11.54 4.17 -0.10
N ALA A 71 10.94 5.10 0.66
CA ALA A 71 9.52 5.09 0.96
C ALA A 71 8.65 5.21 -0.31
N HIS A 72 8.99 6.10 -1.25
CA HIS A 72 8.29 6.22 -2.53
C HIS A 72 8.44 4.96 -3.39
N PHE A 73 9.63 4.35 -3.41
CA PHE A 73 9.89 3.07 -4.07
C PHE A 73 9.00 1.97 -3.50
N CYS A 74 8.94 1.89 -2.17
CA CYS A 74 8.07 0.95 -1.48
C CYS A 74 6.60 1.19 -1.83
N ALA A 75 6.13 2.44 -1.86
CA ALA A 75 4.76 2.75 -2.25
C ALA A 75 4.43 2.26 -3.68
N ILE A 76 5.33 2.48 -4.65
CA ILE A 76 5.14 2.03 -6.04
C ILE A 76 5.05 0.50 -6.13
N LEU A 77 6.02 -0.18 -5.51
CA LEU A 77 6.09 -1.64 -5.53
C LEU A 77 4.93 -2.27 -4.75
N TRP A 78 4.47 -1.61 -3.70
CA TRP A 78 3.30 -2.00 -2.93
C TRP A 78 2.03 -1.93 -3.78
N CYS A 79 1.78 -0.79 -4.45
CA CYS A 79 0.65 -0.63 -5.37
C CYS A 79 0.67 -1.71 -6.48
N ALA A 80 1.83 -1.94 -7.10
CA ALA A 80 1.98 -2.98 -8.12
C ALA A 80 1.65 -4.38 -7.56
N SER A 81 2.15 -4.70 -6.36
CA SER A 81 1.89 -5.98 -5.69
C SER A 81 0.40 -6.18 -5.39
N LEU A 82 -0.29 -5.13 -4.92
CA LEU A 82 -1.73 -5.16 -4.67
C LEU A 82 -2.54 -5.34 -5.96
N GLN A 83 -2.16 -4.66 -7.04
CA GLN A 83 -2.85 -4.83 -8.32
C GLN A 83 -2.67 -6.25 -8.87
N ILE A 84 -1.46 -6.83 -8.80
CA ILE A 84 -1.22 -8.23 -9.20
C ILE A 84 -2.07 -9.18 -8.35
N THR A 85 -2.11 -8.95 -7.03
CA THR A 85 -2.94 -9.71 -6.08
C THR A 85 -4.41 -9.66 -6.52
N MET A 86 -4.92 -8.49 -6.89
CA MET A 86 -6.30 -8.33 -7.37
C MET A 86 -6.56 -9.00 -8.70
N VAL A 87 -5.59 -8.98 -9.64
CA VAL A 87 -5.76 -9.70 -10.92
C VAL A 87 -5.86 -11.20 -10.70
N ASP A 88 -5.00 -11.78 -9.88
CA ASP A 88 -5.03 -13.22 -9.59
C ASP A 88 -6.34 -13.64 -8.90
N LEU A 89 -6.94 -12.75 -8.11
CA LEU A 89 -8.21 -13.00 -7.43
C LEU A 89 -9.45 -12.79 -8.31
N ALA A 90 -9.45 -11.78 -9.18
CA ALA A 90 -10.66 -11.33 -9.87
C ALA A 90 -10.77 -11.81 -11.32
N TYR A 91 -9.67 -12.26 -11.94
CA TYR A 91 -9.62 -12.62 -13.36
C TYR A 91 -9.09 -14.05 -13.59
N ARG A 92 -9.26 -14.55 -14.83
CA ARG A 92 -8.76 -15.87 -15.24
C ARG A 92 -7.22 -15.87 -15.32
N GLN A 93 -6.62 -17.03 -15.03
CA GLN A 93 -5.16 -17.24 -15.04
C GLN A 93 -4.50 -16.85 -16.36
N ASP A 94 -5.21 -16.95 -17.49
CA ASP A 94 -4.72 -16.58 -18.81
C ASP A 94 -4.30 -15.09 -18.90
N TYR A 95 -4.92 -14.22 -18.10
CA TYR A 95 -4.59 -12.79 -18.03
C TYR A 95 -3.48 -12.47 -17.03
N LEU A 96 -3.15 -13.40 -16.13
CA LEU A 96 -2.23 -13.13 -15.01
C LEU A 96 -0.82 -12.83 -15.48
N ARG A 97 -0.30 -13.58 -16.47
CA ARG A 97 1.06 -13.39 -16.98
C ARG A 97 1.20 -12.02 -17.65
N THR A 98 0.25 -11.65 -18.50
CA THR A 98 0.21 -10.35 -19.17
C THR A 98 0.08 -9.22 -18.16
N ALA A 99 -0.81 -9.37 -17.18
CA ALA A 99 -1.01 -8.41 -16.10
C ALA A 99 0.23 -8.21 -15.23
N LEU A 100 0.95 -9.28 -14.92
CA LEU A 100 2.20 -9.25 -14.16
C LEU A 100 3.25 -8.46 -14.94
N ILE A 101 3.48 -8.82 -16.21
CA ILE A 101 4.47 -8.13 -17.05
C ILE A 101 4.12 -6.66 -17.20
N GLN A 102 2.87 -6.32 -17.52
CA GLN A 102 2.43 -4.94 -17.72
C GLN A 102 2.63 -4.09 -16.45
N ARG A 103 2.21 -4.59 -15.28
CA ARG A 103 2.28 -3.84 -14.02
C ARG A 103 3.71 -3.75 -13.49
N SER A 104 4.49 -4.83 -13.59
CA SER A 104 5.90 -4.82 -13.24
C SER A 104 6.70 -3.89 -14.16
N PHE A 105 6.40 -3.89 -15.46
CA PHE A 105 7.03 -2.98 -16.42
C PHE A 105 6.66 -1.52 -16.15
N ALA A 106 5.37 -1.23 -15.92
CA ALA A 106 4.92 0.13 -15.57
C ALA A 106 5.60 0.64 -14.28
N ALA A 107 5.67 -0.20 -13.24
CA ALA A 107 6.38 0.13 -12.01
C ALA A 107 7.86 0.40 -12.29
N LEU A 108 8.53 -0.46 -13.06
CA LEU A 108 9.93 -0.29 -13.41
C LEU A 108 10.20 1.02 -14.16
N VAL A 109 9.40 1.33 -15.17
CA VAL A 109 9.52 2.57 -15.97
C VAL A 109 9.40 3.80 -15.07
N TRP A 110 8.44 3.80 -14.14
CA TRP A 110 8.30 4.88 -13.17
C TRP A 110 9.45 5.00 -12.19
N LEU A 111 9.96 3.88 -11.66
CA LEU A 111 11.15 3.92 -10.82
C LEU A 111 12.36 4.45 -11.60
N CYS A 112 12.55 4.02 -12.85
CA CYS A 112 13.60 4.51 -13.74
C CYS A 112 13.50 6.01 -14.05
N ILE A 113 12.30 6.59 -14.02
CA ILE A 113 12.10 8.04 -14.16
C ILE A 113 12.37 8.76 -12.82
N MET A 114 11.94 8.19 -11.71
CA MET A 114 12.09 8.82 -10.40
C MET A 114 13.54 8.90 -9.92
N VAL A 115 14.41 7.91 -10.20
CA VAL A 115 15.82 7.95 -9.74
C VAL A 115 16.59 9.13 -10.33
N PRO A 116 16.64 9.36 -11.66
CA PRO A 116 17.36 10.50 -12.21
C PRO A 116 16.81 11.83 -11.73
N LEU A 117 15.47 11.96 -11.63
CA LEU A 117 14.82 13.15 -11.09
C LEU A 117 15.23 13.41 -9.64
N PHE A 118 15.29 12.37 -8.81
CA PHE A 118 15.78 12.47 -7.44
C PHE A 118 17.24 12.92 -7.42
N LEU A 119 18.13 12.23 -8.14
CA LEU A 119 19.56 12.57 -8.18
C LEU A 119 19.83 13.99 -8.68
N ALA A 120 19.04 14.47 -9.65
CA ALA A 120 19.17 15.82 -10.21
C ALA A 120 18.61 16.94 -9.30
N THR A 121 17.85 16.57 -8.27
CA THR A 121 17.13 17.52 -7.40
C THR A 121 17.60 17.47 -5.96
N ASN A 122 18.21 16.35 -5.55
CA ASN A 122 18.60 16.13 -4.17
C ASN A 122 19.70 17.11 -3.72
N GLY A 123 19.51 17.70 -2.56
CA GLY A 123 20.44 18.63 -1.92
C GLY A 123 20.35 18.49 -0.39
N ARG A 124 21.37 18.95 0.34
CA ARG A 124 21.40 18.84 1.82
C ARG A 124 20.34 19.71 2.51
N ASP A 125 19.96 20.82 1.89
CA ASP A 125 19.04 21.81 2.48
C ASP A 125 17.62 21.74 1.90
N VAL A 126 17.31 20.68 1.14
CA VAL A 126 16.04 20.59 0.41
C VAL A 126 15.38 19.26 0.70
N GLU A 127 14.22 19.29 1.33
CA GLU A 127 13.43 18.09 1.58
C GLU A 127 12.43 17.82 0.46
N PHE A 128 12.21 16.54 0.10
CA PHE A 128 11.14 16.17 -0.85
C PHE A 128 9.75 16.21 -0.19
N THR A 129 9.36 17.39 0.28
CA THR A 129 8.11 17.69 0.98
C THR A 129 7.35 18.80 0.26
N THR A 130 6.07 19.00 0.64
CA THR A 130 5.25 20.10 0.11
C THR A 130 5.79 21.48 0.48
N GLU A 131 6.72 21.55 1.42
CA GLU A 131 7.40 22.78 1.85
C GLU A 131 8.44 23.29 0.84
N HIS A 132 8.98 22.41 -0.02
CA HIS A 132 10.01 22.76 -1.02
C HIS A 132 9.49 22.67 -2.46
N VAL A 133 8.19 22.92 -2.66
CA VAL A 133 7.54 22.88 -3.98
C VAL A 133 7.87 24.13 -4.82
N ASP A 134 8.50 25.13 -4.22
CA ASP A 134 9.15 26.25 -4.90
C ASP A 134 10.20 25.79 -5.93
N ASN A 135 10.85 24.64 -5.70
CA ASN A 135 11.72 24.05 -6.69
C ASN A 135 10.90 23.26 -7.74
N PRO A 136 10.90 23.67 -9.03
CA PRO A 136 10.10 23.03 -10.07
C PRO A 136 10.47 21.56 -10.30
N ARG A 137 11.70 21.16 -9.95
CA ARG A 137 12.12 19.75 -10.06
C ARG A 137 11.48 18.87 -8.97
N ILE A 138 11.31 19.41 -7.76
CA ILE A 138 10.61 18.72 -6.66
C ILE A 138 9.13 18.60 -6.98
N ALA A 139 8.52 19.68 -7.45
CA ALA A 139 7.13 19.67 -7.91
C ALA A 139 6.91 18.58 -8.97
N SER A 140 7.78 18.53 -9.98
CA SER A 140 7.73 17.52 -11.05
C SER A 140 7.88 16.09 -10.51
N TYR A 141 8.86 15.86 -9.64
CA TYR A 141 9.08 14.56 -8.98
C TYR A 141 7.83 14.12 -8.20
N LEU A 142 7.26 15.01 -7.38
CA LEU A 142 6.06 14.71 -6.59
C LEU A 142 4.85 14.44 -7.47
N LEU A 143 4.65 15.20 -8.56
CA LEU A 143 3.53 14.96 -9.48
C LEU A 143 3.64 13.61 -10.18
N ILE A 144 4.84 13.22 -10.63
CA ILE A 144 5.05 11.90 -11.25
C ILE A 144 4.74 10.77 -10.27
N TYR A 145 5.23 10.89 -9.04
CA TYR A 145 4.92 9.95 -7.96
C TYR A 145 3.41 9.88 -7.69
N LEU A 146 2.76 11.02 -7.48
CA LEU A 146 1.34 11.11 -7.16
C LEU A 146 0.46 10.61 -8.31
N ALA A 147 0.85 10.84 -9.56
CA ALA A 147 0.13 10.34 -10.73
C ALA A 147 0.08 8.80 -10.74
N TYR A 148 1.19 8.13 -10.41
CA TYR A 148 1.19 6.67 -10.30
C TYR A 148 0.25 6.19 -9.20
N VAL A 149 0.37 6.77 -8.02
CA VAL A 149 -0.44 6.38 -6.86
C VAL A 149 -1.91 6.63 -7.18
N LEU A 150 -2.24 7.74 -7.84
CA LEU A 150 -3.61 8.05 -8.26
C LEU A 150 -4.17 6.98 -9.20
N ILE A 151 -3.44 6.64 -10.27
CA ILE A 151 -3.87 5.64 -11.26
C ILE A 151 -4.05 4.27 -10.59
N THR A 152 -3.05 3.83 -9.84
CA THR A 152 -3.07 2.51 -9.19
C THR A 152 -4.14 2.41 -8.09
N CYS A 153 -4.33 3.46 -7.29
CA CYS A 153 -5.42 3.53 -6.31
C CYS A 153 -6.79 3.56 -6.98
N ALA A 154 -6.97 4.30 -8.08
CA ALA A 154 -8.23 4.31 -8.82
C ALA A 154 -8.56 2.92 -9.39
N GLU A 155 -7.57 2.25 -9.97
CA GLU A 155 -7.72 0.86 -10.43
C GLU A 155 -8.07 -0.10 -9.29
N LEU A 156 -7.39 0.02 -8.14
CA LEU A 156 -7.66 -0.80 -6.96
C LEU A 156 -9.06 -0.54 -6.40
N ALA A 157 -9.50 0.72 -6.33
CA ALA A 157 -10.85 1.07 -5.90
C ALA A 157 -11.89 0.40 -6.80
N PHE A 158 -11.69 0.47 -8.12
CA PHE A 158 -12.58 -0.19 -9.07
C PHE A 158 -12.57 -1.72 -8.94
N MET A 159 -11.40 -2.35 -8.94
CA MET A 159 -11.27 -3.82 -8.85
C MET A 159 -11.81 -4.37 -7.52
N CYS A 160 -11.45 -3.74 -6.39
CA CYS A 160 -11.92 -4.13 -5.07
C CYS A 160 -13.42 -3.90 -4.93
N GLY A 161 -13.94 -2.75 -5.35
CA GLY A 161 -15.37 -2.44 -5.28
C GLY A 161 -16.22 -3.42 -6.09
N ARG A 162 -15.84 -3.69 -7.35
CA ARG A 162 -16.51 -4.69 -8.19
C ARG A 162 -16.45 -6.10 -7.60
N THR A 163 -15.33 -6.47 -6.99
CA THR A 163 -15.16 -7.79 -6.36
C THR A 163 -15.96 -7.89 -5.06
N ALA A 164 -16.07 -6.81 -4.29
CA ALA A 164 -16.88 -6.74 -3.08
C ALA A 164 -18.37 -6.97 -3.40
N GLN A 165 -18.90 -6.26 -4.40
CA GLN A 165 -20.29 -6.40 -4.85
C GLN A 165 -20.63 -7.84 -5.25
N ARG A 166 -19.74 -8.51 -6.00
CA ARG A 166 -19.94 -9.90 -6.45
C ARG A 166 -19.94 -10.92 -5.31
N ASN A 167 -19.20 -10.66 -4.24
CA ASN A 167 -19.04 -11.61 -3.13
C ASN A 167 -20.03 -11.39 -1.98
N TRP A 168 -20.80 -10.30 -2.00
CA TRP A 168 -21.67 -9.92 -0.87
C TRP A 168 -22.71 -11.00 -0.53
N GLY A 169 -23.28 -11.66 -1.54
CA GLY A 169 -24.30 -12.69 -1.35
C GLY A 169 -23.77 -14.09 -1.00
N THR A 170 -22.52 -14.41 -1.34
CA THR A 170 -21.97 -15.77 -1.19
C THR A 170 -20.97 -15.90 -0.05
N ARG A 171 -20.14 -14.87 0.17
CA ARG A 171 -19.03 -14.87 1.12
C ARG A 171 -18.91 -13.50 1.80
N PRO A 172 -19.78 -13.19 2.77
CA PRO A 172 -19.90 -11.85 3.34
C PRO A 172 -18.58 -11.32 3.92
N TRP A 173 -17.78 -12.17 4.59
CA TRP A 173 -16.46 -11.79 5.12
C TRP A 173 -15.47 -11.36 4.03
N THR A 174 -15.50 -12.03 2.88
CA THR A 174 -14.67 -11.68 1.72
C THR A 174 -15.19 -10.41 1.05
N GLY A 175 -16.52 -10.26 0.96
CA GLY A 175 -17.16 -9.03 0.46
C GLY A 175 -16.77 -7.81 1.29
N TRP A 176 -16.87 -7.89 2.63
CA TRP A 176 -16.45 -6.83 3.54
C TRP A 176 -14.95 -6.52 3.43
N GLY A 177 -14.10 -7.53 3.33
CA GLY A 177 -12.66 -7.33 3.13
C GLY A 177 -12.37 -6.47 1.89
N PHE A 178 -12.94 -6.84 0.73
CA PHE A 178 -12.78 -6.06 -0.50
C PHE A 178 -13.45 -4.68 -0.44
N ALA A 179 -14.56 -4.53 0.28
CA ALA A 179 -15.21 -3.24 0.47
C ALA A 179 -14.30 -2.28 1.25
N MET A 180 -13.71 -2.76 2.34
CA MET A 180 -12.75 -1.99 3.13
C MET A 180 -11.51 -1.63 2.29
N SER A 181 -10.99 -2.58 1.50
CA SER A 181 -9.88 -2.29 0.57
C SER A 181 -10.26 -1.28 -0.53
N SER A 182 -11.52 -1.28 -0.99
CA SER A 182 -12.03 -0.30 -1.94
C SER A 182 -12.10 1.10 -1.32
N VAL A 183 -12.57 1.20 -0.07
CA VAL A 183 -12.59 2.47 0.68
C VAL A 183 -11.17 2.97 0.91
N ALA A 184 -10.25 2.10 1.29
CA ALA A 184 -8.83 2.44 1.43
C ALA A 184 -8.24 3.02 0.14
N ALA A 185 -8.52 2.39 -0.99
CA ALA A 185 -8.04 2.85 -2.29
C ALA A 185 -8.67 4.20 -2.68
N ALA A 186 -9.96 4.42 -2.39
CA ALA A 186 -10.62 5.71 -2.60
C ALA A 186 -10.00 6.83 -1.72
N LEU A 187 -9.62 6.52 -0.48
CA LEU A 187 -8.88 7.46 0.38
C LEU A 187 -7.48 7.75 -0.18
N GLY A 188 -6.81 6.77 -0.79
CA GLY A 188 -5.56 6.98 -1.54
C GLY A 188 -5.73 7.92 -2.72
N VAL A 189 -6.82 7.80 -3.48
CA VAL A 189 -7.20 8.76 -4.53
C VAL A 189 -7.41 10.16 -3.94
N ALA A 190 -8.16 10.28 -2.85
CA ALA A 190 -8.38 11.57 -2.19
C ALA A 190 -7.07 12.21 -1.70
N TYR A 191 -6.15 11.41 -1.14
CA TYR A 191 -4.80 11.84 -0.76
C TYR A 191 -4.03 12.40 -1.97
N THR A 192 -3.98 11.65 -3.07
CA THR A 192 -3.23 12.08 -4.26
C THR A 192 -3.82 13.32 -4.92
N ILE A 193 -5.15 13.45 -4.94
CA ILE A 193 -5.82 14.65 -5.43
C ILE A 193 -5.52 15.85 -4.52
N SER A 194 -5.62 15.69 -3.20
CA SER A 194 -5.34 16.76 -2.23
C SER A 194 -3.90 17.26 -2.33
N LYS A 195 -2.93 16.33 -2.34
CA LYS A 195 -1.51 16.68 -2.41
C LYS A 195 -1.10 17.17 -3.79
N GLY A 196 -1.63 16.55 -4.84
CA GLY A 196 -1.36 16.92 -6.22
C GLY A 196 -1.95 18.28 -6.60
N SER A 197 -3.16 18.59 -6.13
CA SER A 197 -3.77 19.90 -6.35
C SER A 197 -3.01 21.01 -5.64
N TYR A 198 -2.48 20.77 -4.44
CA TYR A 198 -1.55 21.70 -3.78
C TYR A 198 -0.33 21.99 -4.65
N VAL A 199 0.35 20.95 -5.12
CA VAL A 199 1.55 21.10 -5.95
C VAL A 199 1.23 21.84 -7.26
N LEU A 200 0.13 21.49 -7.93
CA LEU A 200 -0.29 22.15 -9.16
C LEU A 200 -0.65 23.63 -8.93
N LEU A 201 -1.49 23.91 -7.93
CA LEU A 201 -1.90 25.28 -7.62
C LEU A 201 -0.74 26.15 -7.18
N TYR A 202 0.24 25.56 -6.48
CA TYR A 202 1.49 26.24 -6.17
C TYR A 202 2.25 26.62 -7.45
N THR A 203 2.39 25.69 -8.41
CA THR A 203 3.05 26.00 -9.71
C THR A 203 2.30 27.01 -10.57
N LEU A 204 0.98 27.18 -10.34
CA LEU A 204 0.14 28.17 -11.02
C LEU A 204 0.08 29.53 -10.28
N GLY A 205 0.80 29.69 -9.17
CA GLY A 205 0.83 30.94 -8.39
C GLY A 205 -0.39 31.18 -7.50
N HIS A 206 -1.26 30.18 -7.31
CA HIS A 206 -2.45 30.25 -6.46
C HIS A 206 -2.46 29.19 -5.35
N PRO A 207 -1.41 29.07 -4.52
CA PRO A 207 -1.37 28.06 -3.48
C PRO A 207 -2.48 28.28 -2.44
N TRP A 208 -3.16 27.20 -2.08
CA TRP A 208 -4.05 27.16 -0.91
C TRP A 208 -3.25 26.89 0.37
N SER A 209 -3.88 27.00 1.54
CA SER A 209 -3.17 26.97 2.82
C SER A 209 -2.39 25.66 3.06
N LEU A 210 -1.06 25.78 3.19
CA LEU A 210 -0.14 24.67 3.50
C LEU A 210 -0.52 23.95 4.80
N ALA A 211 -0.99 24.69 5.80
CA ALA A 211 -1.41 24.12 7.09
C ALA A 211 -2.63 23.18 6.97
N VAL A 212 -3.47 23.38 5.94
CA VAL A 212 -4.61 22.50 5.65
C VAL A 212 -4.13 21.25 4.93
N GLU A 213 -3.25 21.40 3.94
CA GLU A 213 -2.65 20.27 3.20
C GLU A 213 -1.88 19.32 4.14
N GLN A 214 -1.03 19.88 5.00
CA GLN A 214 -0.21 19.12 5.96
C GLN A 214 -1.04 18.37 7.01
N LYS A 215 -2.30 18.74 7.23
CA LYS A 215 -3.24 17.98 8.09
C LYS A 215 -4.03 16.94 7.33
N MET A 216 -4.54 17.29 6.15
CA MET A 216 -5.41 16.45 5.33
C MET A 216 -4.65 15.26 4.73
N SER A 217 -3.48 15.51 4.15
CA SER A 217 -2.70 14.50 3.43
C SER A 217 -2.26 13.33 4.34
N PRO A 218 -1.68 13.55 5.53
CA PRO A 218 -1.35 12.46 6.44
C PRO A 218 -2.59 11.73 6.98
N ALA A 219 -3.69 12.45 7.23
CA ALA A 219 -4.93 11.84 7.71
C ALA A 219 -5.51 10.86 6.68
N PHE A 220 -5.61 11.27 5.41
CA PHE A 220 -6.09 10.38 4.34
C PHE A 220 -5.16 9.18 4.13
N SER A 221 -3.85 9.40 4.11
CA SER A 221 -2.87 8.31 3.95
C SER A 221 -2.91 7.31 5.11
N GLY A 222 -3.03 7.82 6.35
CA GLY A 222 -3.11 6.99 7.55
C GLY A 222 -4.40 6.17 7.59
N LEU A 223 -5.55 6.79 7.32
CA LEU A 223 -6.84 6.10 7.23
C LEU A 223 -6.83 5.06 6.11
N ALA A 224 -6.33 5.39 4.92
CA ALA A 224 -6.20 4.46 3.80
C ALA A 224 -5.41 3.21 4.23
N THR A 225 -4.29 3.40 4.90
CA THR A 225 -3.43 2.31 5.38
C THR A 225 -4.17 1.39 6.37
N ILE A 226 -4.87 1.97 7.35
CA ILE A 226 -5.65 1.20 8.35
C ILE A 226 -6.76 0.38 7.68
N PHE A 227 -7.55 1.02 6.81
CA PHE A 227 -8.63 0.35 6.10
C PHE A 227 -8.11 -0.76 5.19
N LEU A 228 -6.94 -0.57 4.57
CA LEU A 228 -6.34 -1.60 3.73
C LEU A 228 -5.87 -2.79 4.55
N PHE A 229 -5.14 -2.55 5.66
CA PHE A 229 -4.71 -3.62 6.56
C PHE A 229 -5.90 -4.43 7.08
N ALA A 230 -6.96 -3.75 7.52
CA ALA A 230 -8.18 -4.41 7.97
C ALA A 230 -8.86 -5.19 6.84
N GLY A 231 -9.00 -4.59 5.65
CA GLY A 231 -9.63 -5.20 4.48
C GLY A 231 -8.91 -6.45 3.96
N LEU A 232 -7.58 -6.45 3.96
CA LEU A 232 -6.77 -7.60 3.53
C LEU A 232 -6.71 -8.70 4.60
N THR A 233 -6.86 -8.36 5.87
CA THR A 233 -6.81 -9.32 6.99
C THR A 233 -8.16 -10.02 7.21
N LEU A 234 -9.29 -9.33 6.97
CA LEU A 234 -10.63 -9.86 7.17
C LEU A 234 -10.89 -11.22 6.45
N PRO A 235 -10.54 -11.38 5.15
CA PRO A 235 -10.70 -12.65 4.45
C PRO A 235 -9.88 -13.79 5.07
N MET A 236 -8.73 -13.47 5.68
CA MET A 236 -7.89 -14.45 6.37
C MET A 236 -8.54 -14.93 7.67
N LEU A 237 -9.13 -14.01 8.44
CA LEU A 237 -9.84 -14.32 9.68
C LEU A 237 -11.13 -15.11 9.42
N GLY A 238 -11.92 -14.72 8.41
CA GLY A 238 -13.15 -15.45 8.03
C GLY A 238 -12.87 -16.89 7.60
N GLY A 239 -11.74 -17.14 6.92
CA GLY A 239 -11.29 -18.48 6.56
C GLY A 239 -10.73 -19.30 7.74
N ALA A 240 -10.22 -18.65 8.78
CA ALA A 240 -9.79 -19.32 10.01
C ALA A 240 -10.99 -19.71 10.89
N LEU A 241 -11.94 -18.79 11.08
CA LEU A 241 -13.17 -19.01 11.85
C LEU A 241 -14.03 -20.14 11.26
N ARG A 242 -14.17 -20.21 9.93
CA ARG A 242 -14.88 -21.32 9.27
C ARG A 242 -14.22 -22.67 9.46
N ARG A 243 -12.87 -22.72 9.41
CA ARG A 243 -12.13 -23.97 9.68
C ARG A 243 -12.27 -24.40 11.13
N TRP A 244 -12.26 -23.45 12.06
CA TRP A 244 -12.42 -23.74 13.48
C TRP A 244 -13.82 -24.31 13.79
N ARG A 245 -14.89 -23.68 13.28
CA ARG A 245 -16.26 -24.20 13.39
C ARG A 245 -16.46 -25.55 12.70
N GLY A 246 -15.76 -25.81 11.60
CA GLY A 246 -15.77 -27.11 10.93
C GLY A 246 -15.12 -28.22 11.76
N HIS A 247 -14.07 -27.91 12.52
CA HIS A 247 -13.45 -28.85 13.45
C HIS A 247 -14.30 -29.11 14.69
N GLU A 248 -15.02 -28.10 15.19
CA GLU A 248 -15.98 -28.27 16.29
C GLU A 248 -17.16 -29.16 15.88
N GLY A 249 -17.70 -28.97 14.67
CA GLY A 249 -18.78 -29.81 14.14
C GLY A 249 -18.35 -31.28 13.94
N ALA A 250 -17.15 -31.51 13.40
CA ALA A 250 -16.62 -32.86 13.22
C ALA A 250 -16.36 -33.58 14.56
N ARG A 251 -15.93 -32.86 15.60
CA ARG A 251 -15.79 -33.42 16.96
C ARG A 251 -17.14 -33.81 17.59
N GLN A 252 -18.18 -33.01 17.38
CA GLN A 252 -19.51 -33.32 17.88
C GLN A 252 -20.15 -34.52 17.17
N GLU A 253 -19.90 -34.70 15.87
CA GLU A 253 -20.32 -35.91 15.14
C GLU A 253 -19.59 -37.16 15.64
N GLU A 254 -18.27 -37.10 15.87
CA GLU A 254 -17.53 -38.24 16.46
C GLU A 254 -18.03 -38.60 17.88
N GLU A 255 -18.30 -37.61 18.73
CA GLU A 255 -18.83 -37.86 20.09
C GLU A 255 -20.25 -38.48 20.06
N SER A 256 -21.10 -38.07 19.12
CA SER A 256 -22.48 -38.60 19.00
C SER A 256 -22.60 -39.99 18.37
N VAL A 257 -21.61 -40.43 17.59
CA VAL A 257 -21.55 -41.81 17.05
C VAL A 257 -20.96 -42.79 18.07
N SER A 258 -20.23 -42.28 19.08
CA SER A 258 -19.61 -43.08 20.14
C SER A 258 -20.46 -43.25 21.41
N ALA A 259 -21.62 -42.61 21.48
CA ALA A 259 -22.58 -42.68 22.59
C ALA A 259 -23.77 -43.58 22.25
#